data_AF-A0A4R4KJH6-F1
#
_entry.id   AF-A0A4R4KJH6-F1
#
_cell.length_a   1.000
_cell.length_b   1.000
_cell.length_c   1.000
_cell.angle_alpha   90.00
_cell.angle_beta   90.00
_cell.angle_gamma   90.00
#
_symmetry.space_group_name_H-M   'P 1'
#
loop_
_entity.id
_entity.type
_entity.pdbx_description
1 polymer ?
#
loop_
_entity_poly.entity_id
_entity_poly.type
_entity_poly.pdbx_seq_one_letter_code
_entity_poly.pdbx_strand_id
1 'polypeptide(L)' 'MNKSIHSPELAYLSPTTRERAILLAQQLMLSKNLSPADAIKLAILQAKDWAVKNINRNVWKRLKTVEKEAL' A
#
# COMPACT_ATOMS: atom_id res chain seq x y z
N MET A 1 20.88 10.02 -2.70
CA MET A 1 20.00 11.17 -2.41
C MET A 1 18.79 10.69 -1.63
N ASN A 2 18.77 10.87 -0.31
CA ASN A 2 17.59 10.64 0.52
C ASN A 2 16.72 11.90 0.49
N LYS A 3 15.85 12.04 -0.52
CA LYS A 3 14.69 12.93 -0.36
C LYS A 3 13.82 12.26 0.68
N SER A 4 13.93 12.69 1.94
CA SER A 4 13.12 12.11 3.01
C SER A 4 11.66 12.29 2.63
N ILE A 5 10.97 11.18 2.38
CA ILE A 5 9.54 11.17 2.08
C ILE A 5 8.82 11.38 3.41
N HIS A 6 8.85 12.61 3.90
CA HIS A 6 8.07 13.04 5.05
C HIS A 6 6.78 13.65 4.53
N SER A 7 5.71 12.86 4.54
CA SER A 7 4.33 13.36 4.52
C SER A 7 3.65 12.91 5.82
N PRO A 8 2.97 13.82 6.55
CA PRO A 8 2.14 13.46 7.71
C PRO A 8 1.10 12.39 7.35
N GLU A 9 0.65 12.38 6.09
CA GLU A 9 -0.37 11.46 5.57
C GLU A 9 0.06 10.00 5.63
N LEU A 10 1.38 9.74 5.52
CA LEU A 10 1.96 8.39 5.64
C LEU A 10 1.90 7.86 7.08
N ALA A 11 1.85 8.74 8.08
CA ALA A 11 1.82 8.36 9.48
C ALA A 11 0.51 7.66 9.88
N TYR A 12 -0.59 7.96 9.19
CA TYR A 12 -1.91 7.35 9.40
C TYR A 12 -2.05 5.95 8.78
N LEU A 13 -1.06 5.47 8.03
CA LEU A 13 -1.08 4.14 7.42
C LEU A 13 -0.53 3.08 8.37
N SER A 14 -1.02 1.84 8.26
CA SER A 14 -0.38 0.70 8.93
C SER A 14 1.09 0.58 8.50
N PRO A 15 2.00 0.01 9.34
CA PRO A 15 3.42 -0.09 8.99
C PRO A 15 3.68 -0.70 7.61
N THR A 16 3.01 -1.81 7.29
CA THR A 16 3.16 -2.49 6.00
C THR A 16 2.61 -1.67 4.83
N THR A 17 1.47 -1.02 4.99
CA THR A 17 0.90 -0.15 3.96
C THR A 17 1.77 1.09 3.73
N ARG A 18 2.38 1.61 4.81
CA ARG A 18 3.28 2.76 4.78
C ARG A 18 4.57 2.47 4.02
N GLU A 19 5.24 1.37 4.33
CA GLU A 19 6.43 0.93 3.58
C GLU A 19 6.13 0.79 2.09
N ARG A 20 5.00 0.17 1.74
CA ARG A 20 4.58 0.02 0.36
C ARG A 20 4.32 1.37 -0.32
N ALA A 21 3.67 2.30 0.38
CA ALA A 21 3.44 3.66 -0.12
C ALA A 21 4.76 4.41 -0.35
N ILE A 22 5.75 4.26 0.53
CA ILE A 22 7.08 4.88 0.36
C ILE A 22 7.77 4.34 -0.90
N LEU A 23 7.79 3.02 -1.10
CA LEU A 23 8.38 2.39 -2.28
C LEU A 23 7.69 2.83 -3.58
N LEU A 24 6.36 2.87 -3.58
CA LEU A 24 5.58 3.35 -4.72
C LEU A 24 5.86 4.82 -5.02
N ALA A 25 5.95 5.67 -3.99
CA ALA A 25 6.25 7.09 -4.16
C ALA A 25 7.62 7.29 -4.80
N GLN A 26 8.65 6.55 -4.35
CA GLN A 26 9.99 6.58 -4.96
C GLN A 26 9.94 6.18 -6.44
N GLN A 27 9.24 5.10 -6.76
CA GLN A 27 9.07 4.65 -8.15
C GLN A 27 8.34 5.67 -9.02
N LEU A 28 7.28 6.30 -8.50
CA LEU A 28 6.51 7.32 -9.22
C LEU A 28 7.30 8.59 -9.49
N MET A 29 8.15 9.01 -8.53
CA MET A 29 9.07 10.13 -8.72
C MET A 29 10.11 9.83 -9.80
N LEU A 30 10.60 8.60 -9.89
CA LEU A 30 11.59 8.20 -10.90
C LEU A 30 10.99 7.99 -12.30
N SER A 31 9.77 7.46 -12.40
CA SER A 31 9.19 7.00 -13.66
C SER A 31 8.30 8.01 -14.37
N LYS A 32 7.58 8.87 -13.63
CA LYS A 32 6.53 9.73 -14.19
C LYS A 32 6.84 11.23 -14.17
N ASN A 33 8.05 11.61 -13.74
CA ASN A 33 8.44 13.01 -13.54
C ASN A 33 7.41 13.79 -12.69
N LEU A 34 6.73 13.08 -11.78
CA LEU A 34 5.70 13.65 -10.91
C LEU A 34 6.37 14.50 -9.82
N SER A 35 5.66 15.56 -9.40
CA SER A 35 6.06 16.30 -8.21
C SER A 35 6.09 15.34 -7.00
N PRO A 36 6.98 15.57 -6.01
CA PRO A 36 7.03 14.71 -4.83
C PRO A 36 5.69 14.60 -4.10
N ALA A 37 4.91 15.69 -4.05
CA ALA A 37 3.60 15.70 -3.41
C ALA A 37 2.58 14.81 -4.15
N ASP A 38 2.53 14.90 -5.48
CA ASP A 38 1.59 14.11 -6.28
C ASP A 38 1.96 12.62 -6.29
N ALA A 39 3.26 12.32 -6.35
CA ALA A 39 3.76 10.96 -6.25
C ALA A 39 3.38 10.31 -4.90
N ILE A 40 3.49 11.06 -3.79
CA ILE A 40 3.09 10.59 -2.46
C ILE A 40 1.58 10.33 -2.40
N LYS A 41 0.75 11.28 -2.84
CA LYS A 41 -0.71 11.12 -2.84
C LYS A 41 -1.15 9.90 -3.64
N LEU A 42 -0.61 9.72 -4.83
CA LEU A 42 -0.93 8.58 -5.69
C LEU A 42 -0.44 7.26 -5.08
N ALA A 43 0.75 7.26 -4.49
CA ALA A 43 1.30 6.07 -3.82
C ALA A 43 0.47 5.65 -2.60
N ILE A 44 -0.01 6.61 -1.80
CA ILE A 44 -0.89 6.34 -0.66
C ILE A 44 -2.19 5.68 -1.14
N LEU A 45 -2.82 6.21 -2.19
CA LEU A 45 -4.04 5.65 -2.76
C LEU A 45 -3.83 4.20 -3.21
N GLN A 46 -2.78 3.95 -4.00
CA GLN A 46 -2.45 2.61 -4.49
C GLN A 46 -2.10 1.63 -3.37
N ALA A 47 -1.40 2.08 -2.33
CA ALA A 47 -1.06 1.24 -1.19
C ALA A 47 -2.31 0.85 -0.37
N LYS A 48 -3.28 1.77 -0.21
CA LYS A 48 -4.56 1.49 0.43
C LYS A 48 -5.37 0.47 -0.35
N ASP A 49 -5.50 0.63 -1.67
CA ASP A 49 -6.22 -0.32 -2.51
C ASP A 49 -5.60 -1.72 -2.46
N TRP A 50 -4.26 -1.79 -2.47
CA TRP A 50 -3.55 -3.04 -2.29
C TRP A 50 -3.87 -3.70 -0.94
N ALA A 51 -3.89 -2.91 0.15
CA ALA A 51 -4.16 -3.43 1.48
C ALA A 51 -5.57 -4.04 1.58
N VAL A 52 -6.58 -3.35 1.05
CA VAL A 52 -7.97 -3.85 1.00
C VAL A 52 -8.05 -5.15 0.19
N LYS A 53 -7.44 -5.20 -1.00
CA LYS A 53 -7.41 -6.42 -1.82
C LYS A 53 -6.75 -7.59 -1.10
N ASN A 54 -5.67 -7.33 -0.36
CA ASN A 54 -4.95 -8.37 0.38
C ASN A 54 -5.79 -8.91 1.56
N ILE A 55 -6.47 -8.03 2.29
CA ILE A 55 -7.41 -8.42 3.35
C ILE A 55 -8.52 -9.32 2.78
N ASN A 56 -9.17 -8.89 1.69
CA ASN A 56 -10.23 -9.67 1.04
C ASN A 56 -9.74 -11.07 0.61
N ARG A 57 -8.52 -11.14 0.04
CA ARG A 57 -7.91 -12.41 -0.35
C ARG A 57 -7.65 -13.32 0.85
N ASN A 58 -7.21 -12.78 1.98
CA ASN A 58 -6.97 -13.55 3.20
C ASN A 58 -8.27 -14.05 3.82
N VAL A 59 -9.32 -13.22 3.85
CA VAL A 59 -10.65 -13.63 4.31
C VAL A 59 -11.17 -14.78 3.44
N TRP A 60 -11.11 -14.64 2.12
CA TRP A 60 -11.55 -15.69 1.20
C TRP A 60 -10.78 -17.01 1.38
N LYS A 61 -9.46 -16.93 1.56
CA LYS A 61 -8.65 -18.13 1.85
C LYS A 61 -9.09 -18.82 3.14
N ARG A 62 -9.35 -18.05 4.21
CA ARG A 62 -9.82 -18.59 5.49
C ARG A 62 -11.18 -19.25 5.37
N LEU A 63 -12.14 -18.60 4.70
CA LEU A 63 -13.47 -19.17 4.47
C LEU A 63 -13.38 -20.52 3.73
N LYS A 64 -12.55 -20.59 2.68
CA LYS A 64 -12.30 -21.84 1.95
C LYS A 64 -11.65 -22.94 2.81
N THR A 65 -10.78 -22.58 3.74
CA THR A 65 -10.19 -23.55 4.67
C THR A 65 -11.25 -24.10 5.62
N VAL A 66 -12.09 -23.24 6.20
CA VAL A 66 -13.18 -23.64 7.09
C VAL A 66 -14.18 -24.56 6.37
N GLU A 67 -14.53 -24.24 5.12
CA GLU A 67 -15.39 -25.12 4.30
C GLU A 67 -14.79 -26.53 4.11
N LYS A 68 -13.46 -26.64 3.97
CA LYS A 68 -12.77 -27.93 3.82
C LYS A 68 -12.69 -28.72 5.12
N GLU A 69 -12.57 -28.05 6.26
CA GLU A 69 -12.48 -28.69 7.58
C GLU A 69 -13.86 -29.15 8.10
N ALA A 70 -14.94 -28.60 7.54
CA ALA A 70 -16.32 -28.96 7.88
C ALA A 70 -16.86 -30.18 7.11
N LEU A 71 -16.08 -30.74 6.16
CA LEU A 71 -16.38 -31.91 5.33
C LEU A 71 -15.57 -33.13 5.79
#